data_AF-J9DMF9-F1
#
_entry.id   AF-J9DMF9-F1
#
_cell.length_a   1.000
_cell.length_b   1.000
_cell.length_c   1.000
_cell.angle_alpha   90.00
_cell.angle_beta   90.00
_cell.angle_gamma   90.00
#
_symmetry.space_group_name_H-M   'P 1'
#
loop_
_entity.id
_entity.type
_entity.pdbx_description
1 polymer ?
#
loop_
_entity_poly.entity_id
_entity_poly.type
_entity_poly.pdbx_seq_one_letter_code
_entity_poly.pdbx_strand_id
1 'polypeptide(L)' 'SPGYENVDFVFKNESASRTGSLKHRYSWALIMWAIVDGKIGENTTVYEASSGNTAASEAYMCRLIGVKFIAIVGISFIFY' A
#
# COMPACT_ATOMS: atom_id res chain seq x y z
N SER A 1 -26.11 15.27 -25.60
CA SER A 1 -24.87 15.24 -24.79
C SER A 1 -24.03 14.09 -25.30
N PRO A 2 -22.71 14.21 -25.53
CA PRO A 2 -21.96 13.08 -26.08
C PRO A 2 -21.82 12.02 -25.00
N GLY A 3 -22.67 11.00 -25.06
CA GLY A 3 -22.58 9.76 -24.31
C GLY A 3 -23.06 8.66 -25.26
N TYR A 4 -22.31 7.57 -25.35
CA TYR A 4 -22.66 6.45 -26.23
C TYR A 4 -23.96 5.81 -25.73
N GLU A 5 -24.99 5.77 -26.58
CA GLU A 5 -26.22 5.05 -26.27
C GLU A 5 -25.91 3.56 -26.13
N ASN A 6 -26.39 2.95 -25.05
CA ASN A 6 -26.22 1.53 -24.68
C ASN A 6 -24.81 1.13 -24.19
N VAL A 7 -24.04 2.06 -23.60
CA VAL A 7 -22.78 1.72 -22.91
C VAL A 7 -22.89 2.01 -21.41
N ASP A 8 -22.74 0.96 -20.60
CA ASP A 8 -22.66 1.08 -19.14
C ASP A 8 -21.22 1.36 -18.70
N PHE A 9 -21.06 2.36 -17.82
CA PHE A 9 -19.81 2.61 -17.13
C PHE A 9 -19.90 2.07 -15.70
N VAL A 10 -19.04 1.10 -15.40
CA VAL A 10 -18.90 0.57 -14.03
C VAL A 10 -17.58 1.07 -13.45
N PHE A 11 -17.66 1.77 -12.32
CA PHE A 11 -16.49 2.22 -11.58
C PHE A 11 -16.30 1.38 -10.32
N LYS A 12 -15.08 0.89 -10.12
CA LYS A 12 -14.70 0.24 -8.86
C LYS A 12 -13.99 1.24 -7.96
N ASN A 13 -14.63 1.59 -6.85
CA ASN A 13 -14.07 2.52 -5.89
C ASN A 13 -13.03 1.85 -4.96
N GLU A 14 -11.77 1.89 -5.36
CA GLU A 14 -10.64 1.33 -4.58
C GLU A 14 -10.18 2.25 -3.43
N SER A 15 -10.64 3.50 -3.40
CA SER A 15 -10.34 4.44 -2.30
C SER A 15 -11.10 4.13 -1.02
N ALA A 16 -12.08 3.21 -1.06
CA ALA A 16 -12.80 2.74 0.11
C ALA A 16 -11.97 1.80 1.01
N SER A 17 -10.75 1.42 0.61
CA SER A 17 -9.87 0.60 1.43
C SER A 17 -9.36 1.39 2.66
N ARG A 18 -8.88 0.68 3.68
CA ARG A 18 -8.46 1.31 4.95
C ARG A 18 -7.23 2.22 4.81
N THR A 19 -6.47 2.08 3.72
CA THR A 19 -5.34 2.95 3.37
C THR A 19 -5.66 3.83 2.16
N GLY A 20 -6.93 3.93 1.77
CA GLY A 20 -7.42 4.87 0.75
C GLY A 20 -6.96 4.57 -0.68
N SER A 21 -6.40 3.38 -0.93
CA SER A 21 -5.84 3.06 -2.23
C SER A 21 -5.97 1.57 -2.61
N LEU A 22 -5.86 1.31 -3.91
CA LEU A 22 -5.75 -0.04 -4.47
C LEU A 22 -4.55 -0.82 -3.91
N LYS A 23 -3.50 -0.13 -3.44
CA LYS A 23 -2.29 -0.76 -2.90
C LYS A 23 -2.52 -1.50 -1.58
N HIS A 24 -3.63 -1.23 -0.88
CA HIS A 24 -3.99 -1.91 0.36
C HIS A 24 -3.95 -3.44 0.23
N ARG A 25 -4.59 -3.98 -0.81
CA ARG A 25 -4.68 -5.43 -1.04
C ARG A 25 -3.33 -6.03 -1.43
N TYR A 26 -2.55 -5.29 -2.23
CA TYR A 26 -1.20 -5.69 -2.60
C TYR A 26 -0.29 -5.77 -1.37
N SER A 27 -0.26 -4.72 -0.54
CA SER A 27 0.57 -4.69 0.67
C SER A 27 0.16 -5.74 1.69
N TRP A 28 -1.14 -6.05 1.82
CA TRP A 28 -1.58 -7.19 2.63
C TRP A 28 -0.92 -8.48 2.14
N ALA A 29 -1.11 -8.82 0.86
CA ALA A 29 -0.61 -10.07 0.30
C ALA A 29 0.91 -10.18 0.43
N LEU A 30 1.63 -9.08 0.17
CA LEU A 30 3.08 -9.04 0.26
C LEU A 30 3.58 -9.28 1.70
N ILE A 31 3.00 -8.60 2.68
CA ILE A 31 3.38 -8.76 4.09
C ILE A 31 3.04 -10.17 4.58
N MET A 32 1.87 -10.70 4.23
CA MET A 32 1.51 -12.09 4.58
C MET A 32 2.48 -13.10 3.99
N TRP A 33 2.82 -12.97 2.70
CA TRP A 33 3.82 -13.82 2.06
C TRP A 33 5.16 -13.74 2.79
N ALA A 34 5.63 -12.54 3.11
CA ALA A 34 6.92 -12.35 3.77
C ALA A 34 6.95 -12.93 5.20
N ILE A 35 5.84 -12.93 5.93
CA ILE A 35 5.72 -13.61 7.23
C ILE A 35 5.79 -15.13 7.05
N VAL A 36 4.98 -15.68 6.14
CA VAL A 36 4.91 -17.14 5.91
C VAL A 36 6.26 -17.69 5.44
N ASP A 37 6.98 -16.92 4.64
CA ASP A 37 8.31 -17.29 4.16
C ASP A 37 9.43 -17.05 5.20
N GLY A 38 9.09 -16.52 6.38
CA GLY A 38 10.06 -16.27 7.46
C GLY A 38 10.95 -15.04 7.25
N LYS A 39 10.66 -14.19 6.27
CA LYS A 39 11.39 -12.93 6.02
C LYS A 39 11.03 -11.84 7.03
N ILE A 40 9.82 -11.88 7.60
CA ILE A 40 9.38 -10.97 8.67
C ILE A 40 9.11 -11.77 9.94
N GLY A 41 9.77 -11.38 11.03
CA GLY A 41 9.50 -11.83 12.40
C GLY A 41 9.43 -10.64 13.36
N GLU A 42 9.32 -10.93 14.66
CA GLU A 42 9.05 -9.95 15.72
C GLU A 42 10.07 -8.79 15.80
N ASN A 43 11.33 -9.06 15.42
CA ASN A 43 12.42 -8.10 15.47
C ASN A 43 12.78 -7.49 14.10
N THR A 44 12.02 -7.82 13.04
CA THR A 44 12.28 -7.32 11.70
C THR A 44 11.94 -5.84 11.58
N THR A 45 12.75 -5.09 10.82
CA THR A 45 12.39 -3.76 10.32
C THR A 45 12.17 -3.87 8.81
N VAL A 46 11.01 -3.43 8.35
CA VAL A 46 10.65 -3.38 6.93
C VAL A 46 11.07 -2.04 6.37
N TYR A 47 11.81 -2.05 5.25
CA TYR A 47 12.25 -0.87 4.54
C TYR A 47 11.62 -0.83 3.16
N GLU A 48 11.09 0.31 2.75
CA GLU A 48 10.48 0.50 1.43
C GLU A 48 10.95 1.82 0.82
N ALA A 49 11.43 1.78 -0.43
CA ALA A 49 11.92 2.95 -1.15
C ALA A 49 10.79 3.64 -1.94
N SER A 50 9.76 4.11 -1.23
CA SER A 50 8.60 4.77 -1.80
C SER A 50 8.05 5.84 -0.86
N SER A 51 7.51 6.92 -1.44
CA SER A 51 6.76 7.97 -0.72
C SER A 51 5.25 7.88 -0.93
N GLY A 52 4.77 6.87 -1.68
CA GLY A 52 3.39 6.81 -2.17
C GLY A 52 2.45 5.88 -1.42
N ASN A 53 1.31 5.59 -2.05
CA ASN A 53 0.25 4.72 -1.53
C ASN A 53 0.72 3.29 -1.15
N THR A 54 1.81 2.81 -1.76
CA THR A 54 2.44 1.53 -1.39
C THR A 54 3.05 1.61 0.01
N ALA A 55 3.95 2.59 0.24
CA ALA A 55 4.58 2.78 1.55
C ALA A 55 3.55 3.03 2.65
N ALA A 56 2.52 3.84 2.38
CA ALA A 56 1.44 4.06 3.33
C ALA A 56 0.68 2.76 3.68
N SER A 57 0.44 1.91 2.69
CA SER A 57 -0.26 0.64 2.88
C SER A 57 0.59 -0.39 3.61
N GLU A 58 1.88 -0.47 3.32
CA GLU A 58 2.81 -1.36 4.03
C GLU A 58 3.06 -0.91 5.47
N ALA A 59 3.22 0.40 5.69
CA ALA A 59 3.30 0.96 7.03
C ALA A 59 2.09 0.58 7.90
N TYR A 60 0.88 0.63 7.30
CA TYR A 60 -0.34 0.21 7.98
C TYR A 60 -0.29 -1.28 8.37
N MET A 61 0.12 -2.17 7.46
CA MET A 61 0.21 -3.61 7.74
C MET A 61 1.30 -3.90 8.79
N CYS A 62 2.46 -3.26 8.70
CA CYS A 62 3.55 -3.41 9.67
C CYS A 62 3.10 -2.98 11.08
N ARG A 63 2.33 -1.88 11.17
CA ARG A 63 1.74 -1.43 12.43
C ARG A 63 0.79 -2.46 13.03
N LEU A 64 -0.01 -3.16 12.23
CA LEU A 64 -0.94 -4.18 12.73
C LEU A 64 -0.21 -5.39 13.33
N ILE A 65 0.91 -5.80 12.73
CA ILE A 65 1.69 -6.96 13.21
C ILE A 65 2.80 -6.58 14.19
N GLY A 66 2.93 -5.30 14.55
CA GLY A 66 3.85 -4.82 15.58
C GLY A 66 5.32 -4.71 15.15
N VAL A 67 5.62 -4.70 13.85
CA VAL A 67 7.00 -4.57 13.34
C VAL A 67 7.32 -3.14 12.91
N LYS A 68 8.60 -2.77 12.94
CA LYS A 68 9.05 -1.43 12.53
C LYS A 68 8.98 -1.31 11.01
N PHE A 69 8.53 -0.14 10.53
CA PHE A 69 8.53 0.22 9.12
C PHE A 69 9.27 1.54 8.90
N ILE A 70 10.12 1.60 7.87
CA ILE A 70 10.88 2.79 7.49
C ILE A 70 10.72 3.01 5.99
N ALA A 71 10.11 4.15 5.62
CA ALA A 71 10.09 4.60 4.24
C ALA A 71 11.37 5.38 3.91
N ILE A 72 12.00 5.04 2.79
CA ILE A 72 13.13 5.78 2.22
C ILE A 72 12.55 6.69 1.14
N VAL A 73 12.57 7.99 1.41
CA VAL A 73 12.02 9.02 0.52
C VAL A 73 13.16 9.80 -0.12
N GLY A 74 13.10 9.95 -1.44
CA GLY A 74 14.07 10.76 -2.18
C GLY A 74 13.95 12.24 -1.83
N ILE A 75 15.08 12.96 -1.81
CA ILE A 75 15.13 14.35 -1.34
C ILE A 75 14.25 15.31 -2.15
N SER A 76 14.04 15.03 -3.45
CA SER A 76 13.16 15.82 -4.32
C SER A 76 11.69 15.80 -3.88
N PHE A 77 11.29 14.85 -3.04
CA PHE A 77 9.92 14.73 -2.52
C PHE A 77 9.66 15.56 -1.26
N ILE A 78 10.69 16.15 -0.64
CA ILE A 78 10.58 16.90 0.63
C ILE A 78 10.39 18.41 0.39
N PHE A 79 10.67 18.90 -0.82
CA PHE A 79 10.70 20.34 -1.15
C PHE A 79 9.64 20.80 -2.16
N TYR A 80 8.60 20.01 -2.40
CA TYR A 80 7.43 20.40 -3.20
C TYR A 80 6.14 20.26 -2.39
#